data_AF-A0A7Y0SIH5-F1
#
_entry.id   AF-A0A7Y0SIH5-F1
#
_cell.length_a   1.000
_cell.length_b   1.000
_cell.length_c   1.000
_cell.angle_alpha   90.00
_cell.angle_beta   90.00
_cell.angle_gamma   90.00
#
_symmetry.space_group_name_H-M   'P 1'
#
loop_
_entity.id
_entity.type
_entity.pdbx_description
1 polymer ?
#
loop_
_entity_poly.entity_id
_entity_poly.type
_entity_poly.pdbx_seq_one_letter_code
_entity_poly.pdbx_strand_id
1 'polypeptide(L)'
;KKILDLACLRQLGFPLPNPLIEVSQIYHDKLERHLPNAYFDLSLDAICKHLELPIQDKHDALQDAISAALVFVRLTKGDLP
;
A
#
# COMPACT_ATOMS: atom_id res chain seq x y z
N LYS A 1 -4.35 10.76 -2.90
CA LYS A 1 -5.35 10.62 -4.00
C LYS A 1 -5.48 11.80 -4.98
N LYS A 2 -4.61 12.83 -4.94
CA LYS A 2 -4.72 14.06 -5.78
C LYS A 2 -4.86 13.80 -7.29
N ILE A 3 -4.10 12.87 -7.86
CA ILE A 3 -4.14 12.55 -9.30
C ILE A 3 -5.50 11.97 -9.70
N LEU A 4 -6.01 11.03 -8.90
CA LEU A 4 -7.33 10.43 -9.12
C LEU A 4 -8.44 11.47 -8.94
N ASP A 5 -8.37 12.32 -7.91
CA ASP A 5 -9.35 13.39 -7.70
C ASP A 5 -9.40 14.35 -8.88
N LEU A 6 -8.24 14.72 -9.45
CA LEU A 6 -8.17 15.58 -10.63
C LEU A 6 -8.86 14.93 -11.85
N ALA A 7 -8.65 13.62 -12.05
CA ALA A 7 -9.29 12.88 -13.13
C ALA A 7 -10.80 12.77 -12.93
N CYS A 8 -11.26 12.43 -11.72
CA CYS A 8 -12.68 12.34 -11.37
C CYS A 8 -13.39 13.69 -11.50
N LEU A 9 -12.78 14.79 -11.05
CA LEU A 9 -13.35 16.12 -11.22
C LEU A 9 -13.58 16.47 -12.69
N ARG A 10 -12.63 16.12 -13.58
CA ARG A 10 -12.74 16.38 -15.02
C ARG A 10 -13.81 15.53 -15.71
N GLN A 11 -14.00 14.28 -15.28
CA GLN A 11 -14.88 13.34 -15.98
C GLN A 11 -16.28 13.24 -15.37
N LEU A 12 -16.40 13.45 -14.05
CA LEU A 12 -17.59 13.16 -13.26
C LEU A 12 -18.12 14.40 -12.49
N GLY A 13 -17.33 15.47 -12.39
CA GLY A 13 -17.72 16.70 -11.70
C GLY A 13 -17.57 16.67 -10.17
N PHE A 14 -16.99 15.60 -9.60
CA PHE A 14 -16.71 15.47 -8.17
C PHE A 14 -15.42 14.64 -7.94
N PRO A 15 -14.71 14.81 -6.81
CA PRO A 15 -13.48 14.05 -6.50
C PRO A 15 -13.81 12.59 -6.16
N LEU A 16 -12.81 11.70 -6.08
CA LEU A 16 -13.07 10.29 -5.75
C LEU A 16 -13.61 10.21 -4.31
N PRO A 17 -14.86 9.73 -4.11
CA PRO A 17 -15.51 9.76 -2.79
C PRO A 17 -14.92 8.70 -1.85
N ASN A 18 -14.28 7.67 -2.42
CA ASN A 18 -13.69 6.58 -1.65
C ASN A 18 -12.56 7.10 -0.73
N PRO A 19 -12.47 6.58 0.50
CA PRO A 19 -11.36 6.87 1.39
C PRO A 19 -10.06 6.32 0.78
N LEU A 20 -8.96 7.01 1.06
CA LEU A 20 -7.63 6.53 0.72
C LEU A 20 -7.15 5.59 1.82
N ILE A 21 -6.69 4.41 1.44
CA ILE A 21 -6.01 3.47 2.33
C ILE A 21 -4.55 3.43 1.91
N GLU A 22 -3.67 3.83 2.81
CA GLU A 22 -2.22 3.84 2.57
C GLU A 22 -1.61 2.57 3.20
N VAL A 23 -1.24 1.60 2.35
CA VAL A 23 -0.76 0.28 2.83
C VAL A 23 0.55 0.38 3.60
N SER A 24 1.42 1.34 3.26
CA SER A 24 2.66 1.62 3.98
C SER A 24 2.40 2.09 5.42
N GLN A 25 1.33 2.87 5.64
CA GLN A 25 0.92 3.30 6.98
C GLN A 25 0.41 2.13 7.81
N ILE A 26 -0.43 1.25 7.24
CA ILE A 26 -0.91 0.04 7.94
C ILE A 26 0.28 -0.83 8.38
N TYR A 27 1.26 -0.99 7.51
CA TYR A 27 2.48 -1.73 7.79
C TYR A 27 3.30 -1.08 8.91
N HIS A 28 3.56 0.23 8.81
CA HIS A 28 4.25 0.99 9.85
C HIS A 28 3.58 0.85 11.22
N ASP A 29 2.27 1.09 11.30
CA ASP A 29 1.51 1.03 12.54
C ASP A 29 1.54 -0.36 13.19
N LYS A 30 1.63 -1.42 12.39
CA LYS A 30 1.80 -2.78 12.91
C LYS A 30 3.20 -2.98 13.48
N LEU A 31 4.24 -2.58 12.76
CA LEU A 31 5.62 -2.76 13.20
C LEU A 31 5.97 -1.91 14.42
N GLU A 32 5.51 -0.66 14.48
CA GLU A 32 5.75 0.23 15.61
C GLU A 32 5.21 -0.35 16.94
N ARG A 33 4.11 -1.10 16.89
CA ARG A 33 3.56 -1.81 18.07
C ARG A 33 4.47 -2.94 18.56
N HIS A 34 5.25 -3.56 17.68
CA HIS A 34 6.14 -4.66 18.02
C HIS A 34 7.57 -4.20 18.32
N LEU A 35 8.03 -3.15 17.62
CA LEU A 35 9.39 -2.63 17.63
C LEU A 35 9.35 -1.09 17.68
N PRO A 36 9.08 -0.50 18.85
CA PRO A 36 9.00 0.95 18.99
C PRO A 36 10.35 1.60 18.65
N ASN A 37 10.31 2.71 17.92
CA ASN A 37 11.46 3.52 17.47
C ASN A 37 12.40 2.85 16.45
N ALA A 38 12.01 1.74 15.84
CA ALA A 38 12.77 1.17 14.73
C ALA A 38 12.51 1.94 13.42
N TYR A 39 13.55 2.12 12.61
CA TYR A 39 13.43 2.70 11.28
C TYR A 39 13.11 1.60 10.27
N PHE A 40 12.01 1.76 9.54
CA PHE A 40 11.56 0.82 8.51
C PHE A 40 11.61 1.45 7.13
N ASP A 41 12.09 0.69 6.14
CA ASP A 41 11.91 1.04 4.74
C ASP A 41 10.44 0.78 4.35
N LEU A 42 9.74 1.86 3.98
CA LEU A 42 8.32 1.85 3.62
C LEU A 42 8.09 1.77 2.10
N SER A 43 9.14 1.56 1.32
CA SER A 43 8.99 1.30 -0.12
C SER A 43 8.19 0.02 -0.36
N LEU A 44 7.37 0.02 -1.42
CA LEU A 44 6.53 -1.12 -1.75
C LEU A 44 7.36 -2.40 -1.94
N ASP A 45 8.55 -2.29 -2.53
CA ASP A 45 9.49 -3.40 -2.71
C ASP A 45 10.00 -3.95 -1.37
N ALA A 46 10.43 -3.09 -0.44
CA ALA A 46 10.88 -3.52 0.89
C ALA A 46 9.75 -4.20 1.68
N ILE A 47 8.53 -3.65 1.61
CA ILE A 47 7.35 -4.24 2.26
C ILE A 47 7.04 -5.61 1.65
N CYS A 48 7.01 -5.74 0.32
CA CYS A 48 6.78 -7.02 -0.35
C CYS A 48 7.83 -8.07 0.04
N LYS A 49 9.11 -7.68 0.08
CA LYS A 49 10.21 -8.55 0.53
C LYS A 49 10.01 -9.03 1.97
N HIS A 50 9.71 -8.11 2.88
CA HIS A 50 9.54 -8.46 4.29
C HIS A 50 8.32 -9.34 4.53
N LEU A 51 7.24 -9.12 3.79
CA LEU A 51 6.01 -9.91 3.88
C LEU A 51 6.05 -11.22 3.08
N GLU A 52 7.19 -11.55 2.48
CA GLU A 52 7.40 -12.73 1.62
C GLU A 52 6.40 -12.82 0.46
N LEU A 53 6.04 -11.66 -0.10
CA LEU A 53 5.10 -11.56 -1.22
C LEU A 53 5.83 -11.71 -2.56
N PRO A 54 5.16 -12.27 -3.58
CA PRO A 54 5.75 -12.38 -4.91
C PRO A 54 6.05 -10.99 -5.48
N ILE A 55 7.32 -10.73 -5.78
CA ILE A 55 7.79 -9.50 -6.44
C ILE A 55 7.80 -9.77 -7.94
N GLN A 56 7.17 -8.89 -8.71
CA GLN A 56 7.21 -8.97 -10.16
C GLN A 56 8.32 -8.07 -10.71
N ASP A 57 9.12 -8.60 -11.64
CA ASP A 57 10.23 -7.87 -12.27
C ASP A 57 9.79 -6.71 -13.16
N LYS A 58 8.48 -6.56 -13.42
CA LYS A 58 7.92 -5.44 -14.17
C LYS A 58 7.28 -4.44 -13.23
N HIS A 59 7.98 -3.33 -13.00
CA HIS A 59 7.45 -2.14 -12.32
C HIS A 59 6.51 -1.34 -13.24
N ASP A 60 5.38 -1.96 -13.61
CA ASP A 60 4.28 -1.25 -14.26
C ASP A 60 3.15 -0.95 -13.27
N ALA A 61 2.31 0.03 -13.61
CA ALA A 61 1.25 0.49 -12.71
C ALA A 61 0.23 -0.59 -12.34
N LEU A 62 0.06 -1.62 -13.17
CA LEU A 62 -0.82 -2.74 -12.88
C LEU A 62 -0.19 -3.66 -11.83
N GLN A 63 1.10 -3.98 -11.97
CA GLN A 63 1.80 -4.80 -10.99
C GLN A 63 1.97 -4.10 -9.65
N ASP A 64 2.18 -2.79 -9.64
CA ASP A 64 2.21 -2.01 -8.40
C ASP A 64 0.85 -2.03 -7.71
N ALA A 65 -0.25 -1.92 -8.46
CA ALA A 65 -1.60 -2.02 -7.91
C ALA A 65 -1.91 -3.43 -7.35
N ILE A 66 -1.47 -4.49 -8.03
CA ILE A 66 -1.60 -5.88 -7.57
C ILE A 66 -0.77 -6.09 -6.29
N SER A 67 0.47 -5.60 -6.28
CA SER A 67 1.37 -5.69 -5.13
C SER A 67 0.78 -4.97 -3.91
N ALA A 68 0.28 -3.75 -4.08
CA ALA A 68 -0.41 -3.01 -3.03
C ALA A 68 -1.65 -3.77 -2.51
N ALA A 69 -2.42 -4.40 -3.39
CA ALA A 69 -3.56 -5.23 -3.00
C ALA A 69 -3.15 -6.46 -2.19
N LEU A 70 -2.07 -7.16 -2.59
CA LEU A 70 -1.53 -8.30 -1.84
C LEU A 70 -1.03 -7.89 -0.46
N VAL A 71 -0.30 -6.77 -0.37
CA VAL A 71 0.14 -6.18 0.91
C VAL A 71 -1.08 -5.91 1.79
N PHE A 72 -2.10 -5.26 1.26
CA PHE A 72 -3.33 -4.98 2.02
C PHE A 72 -3.97 -6.26 2.57
N VAL A 73 -4.11 -7.30 1.74
CA VAL A 73 -4.68 -8.59 2.17
C VAL A 73 -3.79 -9.23 3.24
N ARG A 74 -2.48 -9.28 3.06
CA ARG A 74 -1.53 -9.86 4.02
C ARG A 74 -1.59 -9.15 5.38
N LEU A 75 -1.67 -7.82 5.38
CA LEU A 75 -1.75 -7.04 6.61
C LEU A 75 -3.13 -7.10 7.27
N THR A 76 -4.22 -7.32 6.54
CA THR A 76 -5.56 -7.31 7.15
C THR A 76 -6.12 -8.69 7.46
N LYS A 77 -5.61 -9.73 6.80
CA LYS A 77 -6.12 -11.11 6.90
C LYS A 77 -5.07 -12.16 7.23
N GLY A 78 -3.79 -11.84 7.07
CA GLY A 78 -2.70 -12.75 7.42
C GLY A 78 -2.21 -12.54 8.86
N ASP A 79 -1.37 -13.48 9.30
CA ASP A 79 -0.64 -13.36 10.55
C ASP A 79 0.25 -12.11 10.57
N LEU A 80 0.52 -11.59 11.77
CA LEU A 80 1.39 -10.44 11.96
C LEU A 80 2.80 -10.78 11.45
N PRO A 81 3.46 -9.85 10.71
CA PRO A 81 4.86 -9.99 10.33
C PRO A 81 5.78 -9.88 11.55
#